data_AF-A0A6J7RH90-F1
#
_entry.id   AF-A0A6J7RH90-F1
#
_cell.length_a   1.000
_cell.length_b   1.000
_cell.length_c   1.000
_cell.angle_alpha   90.00
_cell.angle_beta   90.00
_cell.angle_gamma   90.00
#
_symmetry.space_group_name_H-M   'P 1'
#
loop_
_entity.id
_entity.type
_entity.pdbx_description
1 polymer ?
#
loop_
_entity_poly.entity_id
_entity_poly.type
_entity_poly.pdbx_seq_one_letter_code
_entity_poly.pdbx_strand_id
1 'polypeptide(L)'
;MNTVRGKTALTQTGSPEVSSAQLDSTTKPAAFVTKAPKLGLVGGFDGIRGIGICMVLIGHALFEYVESWVTIVDTFFVLSGFLITTLLLQETRTTGTISLKKFYSRRGIRLLPSLWLFVGVWLVISTICTLIGFKPLSLRYVGQDAAAALLYVYHLFFPNGLAVIRPDIQGNRVMWHLWTLSVEEWFYAVIAGTVLICVKKHWIKQLGVLMGVFFVGIGIARWYAYTGFYQDDVTMISGVRMALLQRPDALMLGVGMATFNAYLTEERLLRWRKVFLFAGTVGLVVWFVMLNLSSGLVRKLGGPYVDYLPAGPEEFTRPQMLETMYWFRFGHTLGALSFALILICLVRLSDWWLSRFWSLPQFRWLGRLSYTLYIWHALPYIFIFALMGGADASLKVQLIRTPILIAAAFAVSLPVYYLVELRVLRMKLKYSSEKEVLDLRTGKMVQVNMAGQVDQIKSPDRTLAAEETGEVPPSSPQPS
;
A
#
# COMPACT_ATOMS: atom_id res chain seq x y z
N MET A 1 -70.35 37.71 39.17
CA MET A 1 -70.23 36.38 38.52
C MET A 1 -68.83 36.30 37.94
N ASN A 2 -67.86 35.89 38.78
CA ASN A 2 -67.28 34.54 38.83
C ASN A 2 -66.19 34.39 37.75
N THR A 3 -64.92 34.06 37.99
CA THR A 3 -64.13 33.72 39.19
C THR A 3 -62.71 33.41 38.66
N VAL A 4 -61.63 33.79 39.39
CA VAL A 4 -60.43 32.96 39.74
C VAL A 4 -59.57 32.43 38.54
N ARG A 5 -58.23 32.43 38.43
CA ARG A 5 -57.00 32.29 39.26
C ARG A 5 -55.86 32.65 38.27
N GLY A 6 -54.72 33.25 38.62
CA GLY A 6 -53.65 32.66 39.43
C GLY A 6 -52.29 33.00 38.77
N LYS A 7 -51.36 33.55 39.54
CA LYS A 7 -50.00 33.96 39.16
C LYS A 7 -49.14 32.78 38.70
N THR A 8 -48.19 33.02 37.79
CA THR A 8 -46.98 32.18 37.70
C THR A 8 -45.76 33.04 37.40
N ALA A 9 -44.76 32.88 38.25
CA ALA A 9 -43.49 33.58 38.27
C ALA A 9 -42.58 33.11 37.13
N LEU A 10 -41.79 34.04 36.60
CA LEU A 10 -40.65 33.76 35.73
C LEU A 10 -39.53 33.12 36.55
N THR A 11 -39.40 31.80 36.46
CA THR A 11 -38.21 31.08 36.90
C THR A 11 -37.20 31.06 35.74
N GLN A 12 -36.13 31.84 35.87
CA GLN A 12 -34.91 31.61 35.12
C GLN A 12 -34.33 30.26 35.56
N THR A 13 -34.32 29.27 34.67
CA THR A 13 -33.55 28.03 34.86
C THR A 13 -32.31 28.09 33.97
N GLY A 14 -31.16 27.98 34.63
CA GLY A 14 -29.84 28.14 34.05
C GLY A 14 -29.55 27.15 32.93
N SER A 15 -28.85 27.66 31.92
CA SER A 15 -28.18 26.88 30.89
C SER A 15 -27.08 26.04 31.56
N PRO A 16 -26.91 24.76 31.20
CA PRO A 16 -25.83 23.97 31.75
C PRO A 16 -24.50 24.51 31.20
N GLU A 17 -23.73 25.17 32.08
CA GLU A 17 -22.31 25.39 31.88
C GLU A 17 -21.66 24.06 31.54
N VAL A 18 -21.15 23.95 30.31
CA VAL A 18 -20.26 22.88 29.91
C VAL A 18 -19.03 23.00 30.79
N SER A 19 -19.02 22.23 31.87
CA SER A 19 -17.88 22.02 32.74
C SER A 19 -16.65 21.81 31.88
N SER A 20 -15.76 22.79 31.94
CA SER A 20 -14.41 22.73 31.40
C SER A 20 -13.71 21.56 32.08
N ALA A 21 -13.81 20.38 31.46
CA ALA A 21 -13.06 19.22 31.85
C ALA A 21 -11.60 19.63 32.00
N GLN A 22 -11.10 19.56 33.23
CA GLN A 22 -9.71 19.77 33.58
C GLN A 22 -8.85 18.94 32.63
N LEU A 23 -8.18 19.64 31.71
CA LEU A 23 -7.12 19.06 30.90
C LEU A 23 -6.00 18.70 31.85
N ASP A 24 -5.84 17.39 32.03
CA ASP A 24 -4.75 16.74 32.74
C ASP A 24 -3.41 17.37 32.30
N SER A 25 -2.81 18.19 33.16
CA SER A 25 -1.69 19.11 32.87
C SER A 25 -0.33 18.41 32.80
N THR A 26 -0.31 17.09 32.61
CA THR A 26 0.91 16.27 32.56
C THR A 26 1.40 15.98 31.14
N THR A 27 0.70 16.45 30.11
CA THR A 27 1.10 16.25 28.71
C THR A 27 2.13 17.31 28.29
N LYS A 28 3.37 16.87 28.01
CA LYS A 28 4.39 17.72 27.37
C LYS A 28 3.78 18.38 26.12
N PRO A 29 3.95 19.70 25.91
CA PRO A 29 3.44 20.36 24.72
C PRO A 29 4.02 19.67 23.49
N ALA A 30 3.13 19.25 22.58
CA ALA A 30 3.55 18.52 21.39
C ALA A 30 4.46 19.41 20.52
N ALA A 31 5.67 18.92 20.23
CA ALA A 31 6.65 19.67 19.43
C ALA A 31 6.12 20.00 18.02
N PHE A 32 5.23 19.17 17.48
CA PHE A 32 4.53 19.45 16.23
C PHE A 32 3.12 18.87 16.27
N VAL A 33 2.14 19.67 15.87
CA VAL A 33 0.75 19.23 15.70
C VAL A 33 0.35 19.43 14.24
N THR A 34 0.08 18.32 13.56
CA THR A 34 -0.45 18.33 12.20
C THR A 34 -1.82 19.00 12.14
N LYS A 35 -2.06 19.82 11.11
CA LYS A 35 -3.36 20.44 10.79
C LYS A 35 -4.26 19.51 9.96
N ALA A 36 -3.73 18.41 9.45
CA ALA A 36 -4.51 17.43 8.71
C ALA A 36 -5.49 16.67 9.63
N PRO A 37 -6.66 16.23 9.14
CA PRO A 37 -7.50 15.27 9.85
C PRO A 37 -6.74 14.00 10.25
N LYS A 38 -7.22 13.29 11.27
CA LYS A 38 -6.68 11.96 11.60
C LYS A 38 -6.89 11.04 10.38
N LEU A 39 -5.88 10.24 10.06
CA LEU A 39 -5.93 9.34 8.91
C LEU A 39 -6.65 8.08 9.39
N GLY A 40 -7.97 8.06 9.19
CA GLY A 40 -8.82 6.89 9.46
C GLY A 40 -8.82 5.91 8.28
N LEU A 41 -9.89 5.11 8.19
CA LEU A 41 -10.14 4.27 7.02
C LEU A 41 -10.50 5.15 5.81
N VAL A 42 -9.50 5.46 4.98
CA VAL A 42 -9.72 6.19 3.72
C VAL A 42 -10.04 5.17 2.64
N GLY A 43 -11.31 5.08 2.25
CA GLY A 43 -11.77 4.07 1.29
C GLY A 43 -11.01 4.07 -0.03
N GLY A 44 -10.73 5.27 -0.59
CA GLY A 44 -9.94 5.41 -1.82
C GLY A 44 -8.51 4.91 -1.69
N PHE A 45 -7.92 4.94 -0.49
CA PHE A 45 -6.56 4.49 -0.19
C PHE A 45 -6.45 2.96 -0.24
N ASP A 46 -7.40 2.26 0.40
CA ASP A 46 -7.49 0.80 0.29
C ASP A 46 -7.89 0.39 -1.13
N GLY A 47 -8.76 1.15 -1.77
CA GLY A 47 -9.23 0.92 -3.13
C GLY A 47 -8.13 0.85 -4.16
N ILE A 48 -7.30 1.90 -4.23
CA ILE A 48 -6.19 1.95 -5.19
C ILE A 48 -5.16 0.85 -4.92
N ARG A 49 -4.93 0.48 -3.66
CA ARG A 49 -4.09 -0.68 -3.31
C ARG A 49 -4.69 -1.98 -3.81
N GLY A 50 -6.02 -2.13 -3.71
CA GLY A 50 -6.76 -3.29 -4.20
C GLY A 50 -6.68 -3.45 -5.72
N ILE A 51 -6.87 -2.36 -6.45
CA ILE A 51 -6.67 -2.36 -7.92
C ILE A 51 -5.20 -2.62 -8.25
N GLY A 52 -4.28 -2.00 -7.51
CA GLY A 52 -2.87 -2.14 -7.75
C GLY A 52 -2.35 -3.56 -7.57
N ILE A 53 -2.82 -4.29 -6.56
CA ILE A 53 -2.44 -5.70 -6.39
C ILE A 53 -3.00 -6.55 -7.54
N CYS A 54 -4.22 -6.29 -8.01
CA CYS A 54 -4.75 -6.99 -9.19
C CYS A 54 -3.89 -6.75 -10.43
N MET A 55 -3.43 -5.52 -10.66
CA MET A 55 -2.50 -5.21 -11.75
C MET A 55 -1.19 -5.97 -11.58
N VAL A 56 -0.60 -6.02 -10.38
CA VAL A 56 0.63 -6.80 -10.12
C VAL A 56 0.44 -8.29 -10.45
N LEU A 57 -0.66 -8.90 -9.98
CA LEU A 57 -0.95 -10.32 -10.25
C LEU A 57 -1.10 -10.59 -11.75
N ILE A 58 -1.93 -9.79 -12.43
CA ILE A 58 -2.18 -9.95 -13.86
C ILE A 58 -0.89 -9.70 -14.66
N GLY A 59 -0.11 -8.68 -14.31
CA GLY A 59 1.16 -8.38 -14.97
C GLY A 59 2.18 -9.52 -14.84
N HIS A 60 2.25 -10.16 -13.67
CA HIS A 60 3.11 -11.33 -13.48
C HIS A 60 2.56 -12.59 -14.16
N ALA A 61 1.24 -12.71 -14.31
CA ALA A 61 0.62 -13.85 -14.99
C ALA A 61 0.69 -13.75 -16.52
N LEU A 62 0.72 -12.52 -17.04
CA LEU A 62 0.79 -12.18 -18.47
C LEU A 62 2.14 -11.60 -18.87
N PHE A 63 3.23 -11.96 -18.20
CA PHE A 63 4.55 -11.36 -18.46
C PHE A 63 5.04 -11.56 -19.91
N GLU A 64 4.51 -12.56 -20.63
CA GLU A 64 4.76 -12.79 -22.06
C GLU A 64 4.08 -11.73 -22.97
N TYR A 65 2.97 -11.15 -22.50
CA TYR A 65 2.13 -10.23 -23.28
C TYR A 65 2.21 -8.79 -22.79
N VAL A 66 2.46 -8.60 -21.50
CA VAL A 66 2.54 -7.30 -20.83
C VAL A 66 3.97 -7.12 -20.35
N GLU A 67 4.64 -6.08 -20.85
CA GLU A 67 6.01 -5.78 -20.43
C GLU A 67 6.06 -5.43 -18.94
N SER A 68 5.32 -4.40 -18.52
CA SER A 68 5.14 -4.07 -17.11
C SER A 68 4.02 -3.07 -16.85
N TRP A 69 3.39 -3.13 -15.68
CA TRP A 69 2.63 -2.00 -15.14
C TRP A 69 3.42 -1.27 -14.07
N VAL A 70 4.68 -0.97 -14.36
CA VAL A 70 5.66 -0.52 -13.37
C VAL A 70 5.23 0.75 -12.59
N THR A 71 4.44 1.61 -13.24
CA THR A 71 3.81 2.81 -12.66
C THR A 71 2.95 2.49 -11.43
N ILE A 72 2.38 1.29 -11.33
CA ILE A 72 1.61 0.89 -10.14
C ILE A 72 2.50 0.75 -8.90
N VAL A 73 3.76 0.37 -9.07
CA VAL A 73 4.69 0.27 -7.95
C VAL A 73 5.13 1.66 -7.50
N ASP A 74 5.24 2.62 -8.44
CA ASP A 74 5.45 4.04 -8.10
C ASP A 74 4.30 4.56 -7.22
N THR A 75 3.05 4.20 -7.58
CA THR A 75 1.87 4.47 -6.76
C THR A 75 1.99 3.87 -5.35
N PHE A 76 2.38 2.60 -5.21
CA PHE A 76 2.57 1.97 -3.90
C PHE A 76 3.65 2.68 -3.06
N PHE A 77 4.77 3.06 -3.68
CA PHE A 77 5.84 3.79 -3.00
C PHE A 77 5.42 5.19 -2.55
N VAL A 78 4.73 5.96 -3.39
CA VAL A 78 4.18 7.27 -2.99
C VAL A 78 3.16 7.11 -1.85
N LEU A 79 2.24 6.13 -1.96
CA LEU A 79 1.29 5.82 -0.90
C LEU A 79 1.99 5.47 0.42
N SER A 80 3.06 4.68 0.35
CA SER A 80 3.70 4.19 1.55
C SER A 80 4.51 5.26 2.28
N GLY A 81 5.29 6.06 1.54
CA GLY A 81 5.97 7.25 2.09
C GLY A 81 4.99 8.22 2.74
N PHE A 82 3.82 8.42 2.11
CA PHE A 82 2.75 9.25 2.65
C PHE A 82 2.14 8.68 3.93
N LEU A 83 1.78 7.39 3.91
CA LEU A 83 1.12 6.71 5.01
C LEU A 83 2.01 6.69 6.26
N ILE A 84 3.24 6.21 6.12
CA ILE A 84 4.17 6.06 7.25
C ILE A 84 4.46 7.43 7.89
N THR A 85 4.74 8.44 7.07
CA THR A 85 5.00 9.80 7.58
C THR A 85 3.76 10.40 8.24
N THR A 86 2.58 10.22 7.65
CA THR A 86 1.32 10.72 8.24
C THR A 86 1.03 10.07 9.59
N LEU A 87 1.23 8.75 9.73
CA LEU A 87 1.03 8.04 10.99
C LEU A 87 2.01 8.53 12.08
N LEU A 88 3.28 8.75 11.74
CA LEU A 88 4.28 9.30 12.65
C LEU A 88 3.91 10.72 13.11
N LEU A 89 3.49 11.59 12.19
CA LEU A 89 3.06 12.97 12.51
C LEU A 89 1.73 13.02 13.27
N GLN A 90 0.91 11.97 13.24
CA GLN A 90 -0.32 11.89 14.03
C GLN A 90 -0.07 11.37 15.44
N GLU A 91 0.94 10.52 15.65
CA GLU A 91 1.35 10.05 16.99
C GLU A 91 1.78 11.21 17.90
N THR A 92 2.36 12.27 17.33
CA THR A 92 2.75 13.47 18.09
C THR A 92 1.55 14.22 18.64
N ARG A 93 0.38 14.17 17.98
CA ARG A 93 -0.85 14.82 18.46
C ARG A 93 -1.33 14.22 19.78
N THR A 94 -1.15 12.91 19.98
CA THR A 94 -1.66 12.21 21.17
C THR A 94 -0.59 12.02 22.25
N THR A 95 0.68 11.84 21.87
CA THR A 95 1.75 11.49 22.82
C THR A 95 2.82 12.58 22.98
N GLY A 96 2.74 13.67 22.20
CA GLY A 96 3.72 14.75 22.17
C GLY A 96 5.07 14.39 21.52
N THR A 97 5.31 13.12 21.18
CA THR A 97 6.55 12.61 20.58
C THR A 97 6.26 11.45 19.62
N ILE A 98 7.31 10.81 19.09
CA ILE A 98 7.23 9.60 18.27
C ILE A 98 7.95 8.46 19.00
N SER A 99 7.30 7.31 19.13
CA SER A 99 7.94 6.08 19.63
C SER A 99 8.34 5.16 18.48
N LEU A 100 9.65 5.12 18.17
CA LEU A 100 10.20 4.21 17.16
C LEU A 100 9.96 2.74 17.52
N LYS A 101 10.03 2.38 18.81
CA LYS A 101 9.73 1.03 19.28
C LYS A 101 8.29 0.65 18.91
N LYS A 102 7.30 1.49 19.24
CA LYS A 102 5.90 1.21 18.88
C LYS A 102 5.72 1.16 17.37
N PHE A 103 6.38 2.05 16.63
CA PHE A 103 6.37 2.05 15.17
C PHE A 103 6.80 0.70 14.59
N TYR A 104 8.00 0.19 14.93
CA TYR A 104 8.49 -1.08 14.43
C TYR A 104 7.71 -2.28 14.97
N SER A 105 7.23 -2.25 16.22
CA SER A 105 6.40 -3.34 16.75
C SER A 105 5.09 -3.48 15.98
N ARG A 106 4.39 -2.39 15.67
CA ARG A 106 3.15 -2.42 14.88
C ARG A 106 3.41 -2.98 13.48
N ARG A 107 4.54 -2.63 12.89
CA ARG A 107 4.97 -3.05 11.57
C ARG A 107 5.36 -4.53 11.54
N GLY A 108 6.15 -4.97 12.51
CA GLY A 108 6.55 -6.37 12.67
C GLY A 108 5.36 -7.31 12.78
N ILE A 109 4.37 -6.98 13.63
CA ILE A 109 3.12 -7.73 13.77
C ILE A 109 2.34 -7.79 12.45
N ARG A 110 2.40 -6.73 11.65
CA ARG A 110 1.68 -6.64 10.36
C ARG A 110 2.34 -7.44 9.25
N LEU A 111 3.67 -7.52 9.24
CA LEU A 111 4.45 -8.03 8.10
C LEU A 111 5.07 -9.40 8.35
N LEU A 112 5.79 -9.55 9.47
CA LEU A 112 6.65 -10.71 9.73
C LEU A 112 5.91 -12.05 9.71
N PRO A 113 4.68 -12.22 10.26
CA PRO A 113 4.04 -13.52 10.29
C PRO A 113 3.85 -14.16 8.91
N SER A 114 3.36 -13.37 7.93
CA SER A 114 3.12 -13.87 6.58
C SER A 114 4.44 -14.10 5.83
N LEU A 115 5.41 -13.20 6.01
CA LEU A 115 6.74 -13.29 5.39
C LEU A 115 7.52 -14.52 5.90
N TRP A 116 7.57 -14.74 7.22
CA TRP A 116 8.28 -15.87 7.82
C TRP A 116 7.67 -17.20 7.41
N LEU A 117 6.33 -17.28 7.36
CA LEU A 117 5.66 -18.47 6.88
C LEU A 117 5.98 -18.75 5.41
N PHE A 118 5.92 -17.72 4.56
CA PHE A 118 6.27 -17.83 3.13
C PHE A 118 7.72 -18.31 2.93
N VAL A 119 8.67 -17.70 3.63
CA VAL A 119 10.09 -18.10 3.58
C VAL A 119 10.27 -19.54 4.09
N GLY A 120 9.61 -19.90 5.19
CA GLY A 120 9.65 -21.25 5.75
C GLY A 120 9.12 -22.31 4.77
N VAL A 121 8.02 -22.03 4.07
CA VAL A 121 7.47 -22.93 3.04
C VAL A 121 8.48 -23.16 1.91
N TRP A 122 9.13 -22.10 1.41
CA TRP A 122 10.17 -22.23 0.39
C TRP A 122 11.40 -23.00 0.86
N LEU A 123 11.82 -22.81 2.12
CA LEU A 123 12.93 -23.58 2.68
C LEU A 123 12.59 -25.07 2.80
N VAL A 124 11.37 -25.42 3.21
CA VAL A 124 10.91 -26.81 3.25
C VAL A 124 10.87 -27.42 1.85
N ILE A 125 10.25 -26.73 0.88
CA ILE A 125 10.17 -27.17 -0.52
C ILE A 125 11.58 -27.40 -1.08
N SER A 126 12.48 -26.42 -0.95
CA SER A 126 13.83 -26.52 -1.49
C SER A 126 14.69 -27.59 -0.81
N THR A 127 14.46 -27.84 0.49
CA THR A 127 15.09 -28.97 1.18
C THR A 127 14.65 -30.30 0.58
N ILE A 128 13.34 -30.50 0.40
CA ILE A 128 12.80 -31.72 -0.23
C ILE A 128 13.34 -31.88 -1.65
N CYS A 129 13.29 -30.82 -2.47
CA CYS A 129 13.85 -30.82 -3.83
C CYS A 129 15.34 -31.18 -3.86
N THR A 130 16.12 -30.68 -2.91
CA THR A 130 17.55 -30.99 -2.80
C THR A 130 17.77 -32.45 -2.45
N LEU A 131 17.00 -33.01 -1.52
CA LEU A 131 17.10 -34.42 -1.11
C LEU A 131 16.77 -35.39 -2.25
N ILE A 132 15.84 -35.04 -3.13
CA ILE A 132 15.46 -35.85 -4.31
C ILE A 132 16.31 -35.55 -5.56
N GLY A 133 17.33 -34.68 -5.46
CA GLY A 133 18.24 -34.36 -6.56
C GLY A 133 17.71 -33.36 -7.60
N PHE A 134 16.61 -32.66 -7.33
CA PHE A 134 16.03 -31.65 -8.21
C PHE A 134 16.80 -30.31 -8.12
N LYS A 135 17.80 -30.15 -8.98
CA LYS A 135 18.75 -29.01 -9.00
C LYS A 135 18.11 -27.61 -9.13
N PRO A 136 17.04 -27.38 -9.92
CA PRO A 136 16.49 -26.03 -10.13
C PRO A 136 16.01 -25.35 -8.85
N LEU A 137 15.55 -26.11 -7.85
CA LEU A 137 15.11 -25.60 -6.54
C LEU A 137 16.07 -26.00 -5.41
N SER A 138 17.38 -25.93 -5.67
CA SER A 138 18.37 -26.26 -4.64
C SER A 138 18.29 -25.32 -3.43
N LEU A 139 18.55 -25.89 -2.25
CA LEU A 139 18.55 -25.16 -0.98
C LEU A 139 19.56 -24.00 -0.96
N ARG A 140 20.64 -24.10 -1.75
CA ARG A 140 21.64 -23.03 -1.86
C ARG A 140 21.04 -21.72 -2.40
N TYR A 141 20.32 -21.77 -3.52
CA TYR A 141 19.75 -20.56 -4.14
C TYR A 141 18.58 -20.02 -3.33
N VAL A 142 17.68 -20.91 -2.90
CA VAL A 142 16.53 -20.51 -2.07
C VAL A 142 16.97 -19.99 -0.71
N GLY A 143 18.05 -20.52 -0.13
CA GLY A 143 18.66 -20.02 1.10
C GLY A 143 19.24 -18.62 0.97
N GLN A 144 19.85 -18.28 -0.17
CA GLN A 144 20.29 -16.91 -0.46
C GLN A 144 19.11 -15.94 -0.54
N ASP A 145 18.05 -16.32 -1.25
CA ASP A 145 16.82 -15.53 -1.36
C ASP A 145 16.17 -15.34 0.01
N ALA A 146 16.08 -16.41 0.81
CA ALA A 146 15.55 -16.38 2.16
C ALA A 146 16.34 -15.46 3.08
N ALA A 147 17.67 -15.55 3.09
CA ALA A 147 18.53 -14.68 3.87
C ALA A 147 18.36 -13.21 3.47
N ALA A 148 18.34 -12.94 2.16
CA ALA A 148 18.18 -11.59 1.65
C ALA A 148 16.79 -11.01 1.95
N ALA A 149 15.73 -11.82 1.90
CA ALA A 149 14.37 -11.43 2.24
C ALA A 149 14.19 -11.17 3.75
N LEU A 150 14.72 -12.05 4.62
CA LEU A 150 14.59 -11.93 6.07
C LEU A 150 15.39 -10.75 6.65
N LEU A 151 16.54 -10.44 6.05
CA LEU A 151 17.35 -9.27 6.40
C LEU A 151 16.91 -7.99 5.66
N TYR A 152 15.90 -8.08 4.79
CA TYR A 152 15.43 -6.98 3.93
C TYR A 152 16.53 -6.36 3.05
N VAL A 153 17.54 -7.14 2.68
CA VAL A 153 18.63 -6.73 1.78
C VAL A 153 18.48 -7.29 0.37
N TYR A 154 17.31 -7.85 0.03
CA TYR A 154 17.03 -8.41 -1.30
C TYR A 154 17.35 -7.43 -2.41
N HIS A 155 16.96 -6.17 -2.22
CA HIS A 155 17.17 -5.08 -3.16
C HIS A 155 18.65 -4.68 -3.34
N LEU A 156 19.53 -5.03 -2.39
CA LEU A 156 20.97 -4.78 -2.49
C LEU A 156 21.66 -5.87 -3.34
N PHE A 157 21.35 -7.14 -3.11
CA PHE A 157 22.02 -8.24 -3.79
C PHE A 157 21.34 -8.66 -5.10
N PHE A 158 20.00 -8.59 -5.11
CA PHE A 158 19.14 -8.99 -6.22
C PHE A 158 18.17 -7.84 -6.59
N PRO A 159 18.69 -6.68 -7.03
CA PRO A 159 17.89 -5.51 -7.35
C PRO A 159 16.93 -5.73 -8.51
N ASN A 160 15.92 -4.86 -8.59
CA ASN A 160 15.13 -4.70 -9.80
C ASN A 160 16.04 -4.40 -11.01
N GLY A 161 15.77 -5.03 -12.15
CA GLY A 161 16.59 -4.90 -13.35
C GLY A 161 17.91 -5.68 -13.32
N LEU A 162 18.15 -6.55 -12.32
CA LEU A 162 19.37 -7.36 -12.27
C LEU A 162 19.59 -8.18 -13.54
N ALA A 163 18.52 -8.66 -14.19
CA ALA A 163 18.60 -9.40 -15.46
C ALA A 163 19.40 -8.67 -16.55
N VAL A 164 19.41 -7.33 -16.52
CA VAL A 164 20.15 -6.50 -17.47
C VAL A 164 21.67 -6.60 -17.30
N ILE A 165 22.13 -6.77 -16.06
CA ILE A 165 23.57 -6.78 -15.74
C ILE A 165 24.09 -8.18 -15.41
N ARG A 166 23.23 -9.09 -14.94
CA ARG A 166 23.51 -10.45 -14.47
C ARG A 166 22.31 -11.40 -14.71
N PRO A 167 21.97 -11.70 -15.98
CA PRO A 167 20.83 -12.57 -16.31
C PRO A 167 21.00 -13.99 -15.74
N ASP A 168 22.24 -14.47 -15.67
CA ASP A 168 22.64 -15.76 -15.08
C ASP A 168 22.20 -15.93 -13.63
N ILE A 169 22.15 -14.83 -12.87
CA ILE A 169 21.80 -14.82 -11.45
C ILE A 169 20.28 -14.69 -11.24
N GLN A 170 19.59 -13.90 -12.07
CA GLN A 170 18.18 -13.55 -11.86
C GLN A 170 17.24 -14.74 -12.13
N GLY A 171 17.54 -15.60 -13.11
CA GLY A 171 16.65 -16.68 -13.54
C GLY A 171 16.38 -17.78 -12.50
N ASN A 172 17.18 -17.87 -11.43
CA ASN A 172 17.08 -18.90 -10.39
C ASN A 172 16.47 -18.39 -9.08
N ARG A 173 15.75 -17.27 -9.12
CA ARG A 173 15.23 -16.59 -7.93
C ARG A 173 13.76 -16.89 -7.73
N VAL A 174 13.36 -17.26 -6.50
CA VAL A 174 11.97 -17.64 -6.18
C VAL A 174 11.25 -16.58 -5.35
N MET A 175 12.01 -15.62 -4.80
CA MET A 175 11.49 -14.52 -3.98
C MET A 175 11.77 -13.15 -4.61
N TRP A 176 11.95 -13.12 -5.93
CA TRP A 176 12.39 -11.94 -6.68
C TRP A 176 11.54 -10.71 -6.42
N HIS A 177 10.22 -10.86 -6.24
CA HIS A 177 9.29 -9.77 -5.98
C HIS A 177 9.53 -9.09 -4.63
N LEU A 178 10.14 -9.75 -3.64
CA LEU A 178 10.36 -9.18 -2.29
C LEU A 178 11.38 -8.03 -2.25
N TRP A 179 11.97 -7.67 -3.39
CA TRP A 179 12.81 -6.50 -3.54
C TRP A 179 12.10 -5.21 -3.10
N THR A 180 10.82 -5.01 -3.44
CA THR A 180 10.09 -3.77 -3.10
C THR A 180 9.93 -3.62 -1.60
N LEU A 181 9.57 -4.73 -0.91
CA LEU A 181 9.42 -4.77 0.54
C LEU A 181 10.75 -4.48 1.25
N SER A 182 11.86 -4.96 0.67
CA SER A 182 13.20 -4.70 1.16
C SER A 182 13.59 -3.22 1.03
N VAL A 183 13.32 -2.58 -0.11
CA VAL A 183 13.54 -1.13 -0.31
C VAL A 183 12.75 -0.34 0.73
N GLU A 184 11.48 -0.68 0.90
CA GLU A 184 10.58 -0.02 1.83
C GLU A 184 11.05 -0.10 3.29
N GLU A 185 11.41 -1.28 3.80
CA GLU A 185 11.89 -1.44 5.19
C GLU A 185 13.11 -0.56 5.50
N TRP A 186 14.11 -0.55 4.61
CA TRP A 186 15.30 0.28 4.78
C TRP A 186 14.99 1.77 4.64
N PHE A 187 14.08 2.13 3.73
CA PHE A 187 13.60 3.51 3.66
C PHE A 187 12.94 3.94 4.97
N TYR A 188 12.11 3.08 5.57
CA TYR A 188 11.46 3.40 6.84
C TYR A 188 12.44 3.47 8.01
N ALA A 189 13.47 2.61 8.00
CA ALA A 189 14.57 2.65 8.96
C ALA A 189 15.14 4.06 9.09
N VAL A 190 15.44 4.69 7.95
CA VAL A 190 16.02 6.02 7.86
C VAL A 190 14.98 7.12 8.10
N ILE A 191 13.82 7.05 7.44
CA ILE A 191 12.85 8.15 7.47
C ILE A 191 12.16 8.29 8.82
N ALA A 192 11.91 7.20 9.55
CA ALA A 192 11.27 7.27 10.86
C ALA A 192 12.15 8.02 11.87
N GLY A 193 13.47 7.77 11.86
CA GLY A 193 14.44 8.52 12.65
C GLY A 193 14.53 9.98 12.20
N THR A 194 14.55 10.22 10.89
CA THR A 194 14.60 11.57 10.30
C THR A 194 13.38 12.40 10.70
N VAL A 195 12.16 11.85 10.55
CA VAL A 195 10.92 12.50 10.97
C VAL A 195 10.94 12.79 12.47
N LEU A 196 11.40 11.84 13.31
CA LEU A 196 11.53 12.07 14.74
C LEU A 196 12.45 13.26 15.06
N ILE A 197 13.61 13.35 14.40
CA ILE A 197 14.54 14.48 14.56
C ILE A 197 13.88 15.78 14.08
N CYS A 198 13.24 15.77 12.91
CA CYS A 198 12.58 16.94 12.36
C CYS A 198 11.39 17.40 13.20
N VAL A 199 10.65 16.50 13.86
CA VAL A 199 9.61 16.87 14.83
C VAL A 199 10.24 17.59 16.01
N LYS A 200 11.29 17.02 16.61
CA LYS A 200 11.98 17.61 17.78
C LYS A 200 12.64 18.96 17.49
N LYS A 201 13.12 19.16 16.25
CA LYS A 201 13.79 20.39 15.81
C LYS A 201 12.85 21.37 15.10
N HIS A 202 11.55 21.07 14.99
CA HIS A 202 10.57 21.85 14.22
C HIS A 202 10.93 22.03 12.73
N TRP A 203 11.61 21.05 12.13
CA TRP A 203 12.10 21.06 10.75
C TRP A 203 11.19 20.33 9.76
N ILE A 204 9.90 20.19 10.04
CA ILE A 204 8.97 19.43 9.18
C ILE A 204 8.78 20.07 7.81
N LYS A 205 8.85 21.41 7.70
CA LYS A 205 8.83 22.10 6.41
C LYS A 205 10.09 21.81 5.60
N GLN A 206 11.25 21.88 6.25
CA GLN A 206 12.57 21.61 5.66
C GLN A 206 12.64 20.16 5.17
N LEU A 207 12.08 19.22 5.94
CA LEU A 207 11.94 17.82 5.50
C LEU A 207 11.18 17.74 4.17
N GLY A 208 10.00 18.37 4.08
CA GLY A 208 9.21 18.37 2.86
C GLY A 208 9.94 18.94 1.65
N VAL A 209 10.62 20.08 1.84
CA VAL A 209 11.43 20.72 0.79
C VAL A 209 12.58 19.81 0.37
N LEU A 210 13.32 19.23 1.32
CA LEU A 210 14.44 18.34 1.06
C LEU A 210 14.02 17.09 0.29
N MET A 211 12.88 16.47 0.66
CA MET A 211 12.32 15.33 -0.08
C MET A 211 11.95 15.72 -1.52
N GLY A 212 11.41 16.92 -1.74
CA GLY A 212 11.13 17.45 -3.08
C GLY A 212 12.40 17.68 -3.89
N VAL A 213 13.44 18.24 -3.28
CA VAL A 213 14.75 18.46 -3.93
C VAL A 213 15.38 17.12 -4.33
N PHE A 214 15.40 16.12 -3.46
CA PHE A 214 15.92 14.80 -3.80
C PHE A 214 15.08 14.11 -4.88
N PHE A 215 13.76 14.23 -4.85
CA PHE A 215 12.89 13.71 -5.90
C PHE A 215 13.26 14.31 -7.28
N VAL A 216 13.41 15.63 -7.36
CA VAL A 216 13.80 16.32 -8.60
C VAL A 216 15.23 15.92 -9.01
N GLY A 217 16.18 15.88 -8.07
CA GLY A 217 17.57 15.51 -8.35
C GLY A 217 17.70 14.09 -8.91
N ILE A 218 16.96 13.12 -8.34
CA ILE A 218 16.92 11.74 -8.85
C ILE A 218 16.23 11.69 -10.21
N GLY A 219 15.16 12.47 -10.42
CA GLY A 219 14.51 12.60 -11.72
C GLY A 219 15.46 13.12 -12.81
N ILE A 220 16.28 14.13 -12.50
CA ILE A 220 17.32 14.65 -13.39
C ILE A 220 18.40 13.59 -13.63
N ALA A 221 18.86 12.90 -12.58
CA ALA A 221 19.86 11.84 -12.73
C ALA A 221 19.36 10.71 -13.66
N ARG A 222 18.08 10.31 -13.53
CA ARG A 222 17.45 9.34 -14.43
C ARG A 222 17.28 9.86 -15.85
N TRP A 223 17.00 11.16 -16.02
CA TRP A 223 16.98 11.77 -17.36
C TRP A 223 18.31 11.57 -18.10
N TYR A 224 19.43 11.72 -17.39
CA TYR A 224 20.78 11.39 -17.88
C TYR A 224 21.13 9.89 -17.79
N ALA A 225 20.14 9.06 -17.47
CA ALA A 225 20.20 7.60 -17.40
C ALA A 225 21.20 7.01 -16.39
N TYR A 226 21.44 7.71 -15.29
CA TYR A 226 22.15 7.15 -14.14
C TYR A 226 21.27 6.16 -13.37
N THR A 227 21.70 4.90 -13.33
CA THR A 227 20.95 3.81 -12.68
C THR A 227 21.15 3.72 -11.17
N GLY A 228 22.23 4.31 -10.66
CA GLY A 228 22.65 4.20 -9.27
C GLY A 228 23.95 4.93 -9.02
N PHE A 229 24.50 4.72 -7.83
CA PHE A 229 25.81 5.26 -7.48
C PHE A 229 26.90 4.39 -8.09
N TYR A 230 27.95 5.01 -8.65
CA TYR A 230 29.13 4.31 -9.17
C TYR A 230 28.78 3.20 -10.20
N GLN A 231 27.92 3.52 -11.18
CA GLN A 231 27.36 2.55 -12.13
C GLN A 231 28.39 1.71 -12.92
N ASP A 232 29.58 2.25 -13.15
CA ASP A 232 30.63 1.63 -13.95
C ASP A 232 31.57 0.72 -13.15
N ASP A 233 31.45 0.70 -11.83
CA ASP A 233 32.19 -0.22 -10.99
C ASP A 233 31.53 -1.61 -11.00
N VAL A 234 32.08 -2.54 -11.79
CA VAL A 234 31.58 -3.92 -11.89
C VAL A 234 31.78 -4.73 -10.62
N THR A 235 32.70 -4.32 -9.74
CA THR A 235 32.98 -5.00 -8.47
C THR A 235 31.99 -4.62 -7.38
N MET A 236 31.28 -3.51 -7.56
CA MET A 236 30.31 -3.01 -6.59
C MET A 236 29.02 -3.85 -6.57
N ILE A 237 28.40 -3.90 -5.40
CA ILE A 237 27.13 -4.59 -5.16
C ILE A 237 26.07 -4.06 -6.13
N SER A 238 25.42 -4.97 -6.86
CA SER A 238 24.44 -4.67 -7.92
C SER A 238 23.39 -3.65 -7.51
N GLY A 239 22.84 -3.75 -6.29
CA GLY A 239 21.80 -2.85 -5.82
C GLY A 239 22.27 -1.41 -5.59
N VAL A 240 23.54 -1.17 -5.27
CA VAL A 240 24.09 0.20 -5.19
C VAL A 240 24.17 0.81 -6.59
N ARG A 241 24.62 0.02 -7.56
CA ARG A 241 24.69 0.40 -8.99
C ARG A 241 23.32 0.63 -9.63
N MET A 242 22.28 0.01 -9.06
CA MET A 242 20.89 0.12 -9.50
C MET A 242 20.00 0.90 -8.50
N ALA A 243 20.58 1.70 -7.59
CA ALA A 243 19.82 2.33 -6.52
C ALA A 243 18.72 3.28 -7.01
N LEU A 244 18.93 4.01 -8.11
CA LEU A 244 17.95 4.94 -8.67
C LEU A 244 16.84 4.22 -9.46
N LEU A 245 17.15 3.05 -10.03
CA LEU A 245 16.16 2.12 -10.62
C LEU A 245 15.22 1.49 -9.59
N GLN A 246 15.59 1.55 -8.31
CA GLN A 246 14.77 1.06 -7.20
C GLN A 246 13.83 2.11 -6.64
N ARG A 247 13.85 3.33 -7.20
CA ARG A 247 12.84 4.38 -7.07
C ARG A 247 12.61 4.89 -5.63
N PRO A 248 13.68 5.17 -4.86
CA PRO A 248 13.55 5.73 -3.52
C PRO A 248 12.89 7.12 -3.54
N ASP A 249 12.96 7.83 -4.66
CA ASP A 249 12.35 9.14 -4.89
C ASP A 249 10.81 9.10 -4.84
N ALA A 250 10.17 8.01 -5.26
CA ALA A 250 8.72 7.86 -5.14
C ALA A 250 8.29 7.80 -3.66
N LEU A 251 9.06 7.11 -2.81
CA LEU A 251 8.88 7.11 -1.36
C LEU A 251 9.11 8.51 -0.78
N MET A 252 10.18 9.20 -1.19
CA MET A 252 10.48 10.58 -0.78
C MET A 252 9.34 11.53 -1.14
N LEU A 253 8.80 11.44 -2.36
CA LEU A 253 7.66 12.24 -2.77
C LEU A 253 6.45 11.99 -1.87
N GLY A 254 6.17 10.73 -1.51
CA GLY A 254 5.16 10.39 -0.51
C GLY A 254 5.37 11.10 0.83
N VAL A 255 6.60 11.10 1.36
CA VAL A 255 6.97 11.86 2.57
C VAL A 255 6.71 13.35 2.39
N GLY A 256 7.13 13.92 1.26
CA GLY A 256 6.87 15.31 0.88
C GLY A 256 5.37 15.63 0.91
N MET A 257 4.53 14.78 0.29
CA MET A 257 3.08 14.93 0.29
C MET A 257 2.46 14.84 1.69
N ALA A 258 2.99 13.99 2.57
CA ALA A 258 2.54 13.92 3.96
C ALA A 258 2.88 15.19 4.74
N THR A 259 4.09 15.74 4.55
CA THR A 259 4.46 17.03 5.18
C THR A 259 3.61 18.18 4.64
N PHE A 260 3.35 18.23 3.34
CA PHE A 260 2.45 19.20 2.72
C PHE A 260 1.03 19.09 3.31
N ASN A 261 0.48 17.88 3.35
CA ASN A 261 -0.84 17.61 3.93
C ASN A 261 -0.90 18.02 5.41
N ALA A 262 0.18 17.81 6.17
CA ALA A 262 0.24 18.18 7.58
C ALA A 262 0.11 19.69 7.84
N TYR A 263 0.40 20.54 6.86
CA TYR A 263 0.18 21.99 6.93
C TYR A 263 -1.10 22.47 6.22
N LEU A 264 -1.75 21.60 5.44
CA LEU A 264 -2.94 21.92 4.66
C LEU A 264 -4.20 21.97 5.55
N THR A 265 -4.71 23.18 5.78
CA THR A 265 -5.97 23.42 6.50
C THR A 265 -7.18 23.16 5.61
N GLU A 266 -8.31 22.80 6.22
CA GLU A 266 -9.60 22.65 5.52
C GLU A 266 -9.99 23.93 4.78
N GLU A 267 -9.82 25.09 5.41
CA GLU A 267 -10.13 26.39 4.78
C GLU A 267 -9.34 26.61 3.47
N ARG A 268 -8.04 26.30 3.47
CA ARG A 268 -7.18 26.43 2.28
C ARG A 268 -7.54 25.41 1.21
N LEU A 269 -7.82 24.17 1.61
CA LEU A 269 -8.27 23.12 0.71
C LEU A 269 -9.55 23.53 -0.01
N LEU A 270 -10.56 24.01 0.72
CA LEU A 270 -11.84 24.43 0.15
C LEU A 270 -11.69 25.66 -0.74
N ARG A 271 -10.88 26.65 -0.33
CA ARG A 271 -10.56 27.83 -1.14
C ARG A 271 -9.98 27.47 -2.51
N TRP A 272 -9.07 26.50 -2.52
CA TRP A 272 -8.37 26.06 -3.75
C TRP A 272 -8.93 24.76 -4.33
N ARG A 273 -10.15 24.35 -3.94
CA ARG A 273 -10.73 23.05 -4.30
C ARG A 273 -10.72 22.79 -5.80
N LYS A 274 -11.08 23.79 -6.62
CA LYS A 274 -11.08 23.66 -8.09
C LYS A 274 -9.68 23.36 -8.64
N VAL A 275 -8.64 23.97 -8.08
CA VAL A 275 -7.25 23.73 -8.49
C VAL A 275 -6.80 22.34 -8.10
N PHE A 276 -7.12 21.87 -6.89
CA PHE A 276 -6.83 20.49 -6.49
C PHE A 276 -7.53 19.48 -7.39
N LEU A 277 -8.82 19.65 -7.66
CA LEU A 277 -9.56 18.75 -8.55
C LEU A 277 -9.01 18.76 -9.98
N PHE A 278 -8.68 19.93 -10.51
CA PHE A 278 -8.04 20.04 -11.82
C PHE A 278 -6.69 19.31 -11.85
N ALA A 279 -5.82 19.57 -10.87
CA ALA A 279 -4.53 18.90 -10.75
C ALA A 279 -4.67 17.39 -10.56
N GLY A 280 -5.65 16.93 -9.78
CA GLY A 280 -5.95 15.52 -9.59
C GLY A 280 -6.46 14.84 -10.86
N THR A 281 -7.31 15.51 -11.65
CA THR A 281 -7.77 15.00 -12.95
C THR A 281 -6.65 14.97 -13.98
N VAL A 282 -5.82 16.01 -14.07
CA VAL A 282 -4.62 16.00 -14.92
C VAL A 282 -3.67 14.88 -14.49
N GLY A 283 -3.46 14.74 -13.18
CA GLY A 283 -2.70 13.64 -12.59
C GLY A 283 -3.27 12.28 -12.99
N LEU A 284 -4.60 12.09 -12.95
CA LEU A 284 -5.23 10.84 -13.38
C LEU A 284 -4.94 10.51 -14.86
N VAL A 285 -5.06 11.51 -15.74
CA VAL A 285 -4.80 11.31 -17.18
C VAL A 285 -3.34 10.95 -17.40
N VAL A 286 -2.40 11.72 -16.84
CA VAL A 286 -0.96 11.44 -16.97
C VAL A 286 -0.60 10.09 -16.37
N TRP A 287 -1.13 9.76 -15.19
CA TRP A 287 -0.91 8.48 -14.52
C TRP A 287 -1.40 7.31 -15.36
N PHE A 288 -2.61 7.42 -15.93
CA PHE A 288 -3.17 6.39 -16.82
C PHE A 288 -2.34 6.23 -18.09
N VAL A 289 -1.86 7.33 -18.68
CA VAL A 289 -0.97 7.29 -19.85
C VAL A 289 0.35 6.60 -19.47
N MET A 290 1.00 6.99 -18.37
CA MET A 290 2.25 6.36 -17.90
C MET A 290 2.08 4.87 -17.61
N LEU A 291 0.95 4.47 -17.02
CA LEU A 291 0.61 3.08 -16.76
C LEU A 291 0.47 2.27 -18.06
N ASN A 292 -0.18 2.81 -19.08
CA ASN A 292 -0.38 2.09 -20.35
C ASN A 292 0.88 2.06 -21.20
N LEU A 293 1.65 3.14 -21.23
CA LEU A 293 2.91 3.17 -21.96
C LEU A 293 3.85 2.07 -21.47
N SER A 294 3.92 1.84 -20.15
CA SER A 294 4.87 0.84 -19.60
C SER A 294 4.50 -0.60 -19.94
N SER A 295 3.26 -0.83 -20.35
CA SER A 295 2.72 -2.18 -20.57
C SER A 295 3.07 -2.76 -21.93
N GLY A 296 3.46 -1.93 -22.90
CA GLY A 296 3.62 -2.32 -24.30
C GLY A 296 2.30 -2.65 -25.02
N LEU A 297 1.15 -2.65 -24.33
CA LEU A 297 -0.14 -3.05 -24.89
C LEU A 297 -0.61 -2.15 -26.02
N VAL A 298 -0.43 -0.83 -25.90
CA VAL A 298 -0.83 0.13 -26.94
C VAL A 298 -0.11 -0.18 -28.25
N ARG A 299 1.20 -0.48 -28.20
CA ARG A 299 1.98 -0.89 -29.37
C ARG A 299 1.47 -2.21 -29.95
N LYS A 300 1.28 -3.23 -29.10
CA LYS A 300 0.83 -4.57 -29.52
C LYS A 300 -0.57 -4.56 -30.15
N LEU A 301 -1.42 -3.59 -29.77
CA LEU A 301 -2.77 -3.41 -30.31
C LEU A 301 -2.83 -2.46 -31.53
N GLY A 302 -1.69 -2.01 -32.06
CA GLY A 302 -1.64 -1.13 -33.25
C GLY A 302 -2.00 0.33 -32.96
N GLY A 303 -1.98 0.75 -31.69
CA GLY A 303 -2.18 2.13 -31.30
C GLY A 303 -0.96 3.04 -31.59
N PRO A 304 -1.11 4.36 -31.43
CA PRO A 304 -0.03 5.31 -31.69
C PRO A 304 1.16 5.01 -30.77
N TYR A 305 2.32 4.84 -31.38
CA TYR A 305 3.58 4.55 -30.73
C TYR A 305 4.61 5.59 -31.14
N VAL A 306 5.43 6.04 -30.20
CA VAL A 306 6.49 7.01 -30.47
C VAL A 306 7.79 6.23 -30.46
N ASP A 307 8.57 6.29 -31.55
CA ASP A 307 9.81 5.51 -31.72
C ASP A 307 10.89 5.77 -30.64
N TYR A 308 10.75 6.87 -29.90
CA TYR A 308 11.57 7.22 -28.72
C TYR A 308 11.07 6.59 -27.39
N LEU A 309 10.04 5.73 -27.43
CA LEU A 309 9.49 4.96 -26.29
C LEU A 309 9.54 3.42 -26.50
N PRO A 310 10.71 2.78 -26.58
CA PRO A 310 10.87 1.34 -26.87
C PRO A 310 10.62 0.41 -25.67
N ALA A 311 9.91 -0.71 -25.86
CA ALA A 311 10.36 -2.09 -26.13
C ALA A 311 10.85 -2.84 -24.87
N GLY A 312 10.32 -4.06 -24.69
CA GLY A 312 10.51 -4.90 -23.50
C GLY A 312 11.93 -5.45 -23.28
N PRO A 313 12.17 -6.09 -22.12
CA PRO A 313 13.51 -6.46 -21.63
C PRO A 313 14.28 -7.51 -22.47
N GLU A 314 13.71 -8.05 -23.54
CA GLU A 314 14.31 -9.15 -24.32
C GLU A 314 15.43 -8.70 -25.29
N GLU A 315 15.62 -7.40 -25.52
CA GLU A 315 16.43 -6.92 -26.67
C GLU A 315 17.69 -6.08 -26.33
N PHE A 316 18.18 -5.96 -25.08
CA PHE A 316 19.06 -4.81 -24.75
C PHE A 316 20.48 -5.05 -24.21
N THR A 317 21.43 -4.34 -24.83
CA THR A 317 22.77 -4.00 -24.33
C THR A 317 22.80 -2.63 -23.62
N ARG A 318 23.81 -2.36 -22.79
CA ARG A 318 23.97 -1.11 -21.99
C ARG A 318 23.77 0.21 -22.77
N PRO A 319 24.35 0.41 -23.97
CA PRO A 319 24.17 1.65 -24.74
C PRO A 319 22.74 1.86 -25.21
N GLN A 320 22.02 0.78 -25.52
CA GLN A 320 20.65 0.85 -26.00
C GLN A 320 19.69 1.27 -24.89
N MET A 321 19.90 0.84 -23.63
CA MET A 321 19.07 1.29 -22.49
C MET A 321 18.92 2.83 -22.39
N LEU A 322 19.95 3.57 -22.80
CA LEU A 322 19.94 5.03 -22.83
C LEU A 322 18.91 5.51 -23.84
N GLU A 323 18.93 5.02 -25.07
CA GLU A 323 18.02 5.47 -26.11
C GLU A 323 16.60 4.92 -25.92
N THR A 324 16.47 3.83 -25.16
CA THR A 324 15.27 3.00 -25.21
C THR A 324 14.40 2.97 -23.94
N MET A 325 14.94 2.99 -22.72
CA MET A 325 14.09 2.85 -21.52
C MET A 325 13.47 4.19 -21.07
N TYR A 326 12.49 4.70 -21.81
CA TYR A 326 11.81 5.97 -21.48
C TYR A 326 11.20 5.94 -20.06
N TRP A 327 10.70 4.78 -19.61
CA TRP A 327 10.09 4.64 -18.28
C TRP A 327 11.13 4.89 -17.19
N PHE A 328 12.37 4.46 -17.42
CA PHE A 328 13.47 4.73 -16.54
C PHE A 328 13.85 6.21 -16.59
N ARG A 329 13.99 6.79 -17.79
CA ARG A 329 14.41 8.20 -17.95
C ARG A 329 13.48 9.21 -17.29
N PHE A 330 12.18 9.07 -17.51
CA PHE A 330 11.20 10.01 -16.96
C PHE A 330 9.88 9.37 -16.54
N GLY A 331 9.53 8.18 -17.03
CA GLY A 331 8.23 7.56 -16.72
C GLY A 331 7.99 7.32 -15.23
N HIS A 332 8.99 6.86 -14.47
CA HIS A 332 8.88 6.72 -13.00
C HIS A 332 8.64 8.06 -12.32
N THR A 333 9.37 9.11 -12.74
CA THR A 333 9.23 10.46 -12.18
C THR A 333 7.82 10.99 -12.44
N LEU A 334 7.33 10.89 -13.68
CA LEU A 334 6.00 11.35 -14.05
C LEU A 334 4.90 10.49 -13.42
N GLY A 335 5.08 9.17 -13.33
CA GLY A 335 4.17 8.25 -12.68
C GLY A 335 3.98 8.58 -11.20
N ALA A 336 5.09 8.75 -10.46
CA ALA A 336 5.06 9.16 -9.06
C ALA A 336 4.44 10.55 -8.87
N LEU A 337 4.86 11.54 -9.67
CA LEU A 337 4.34 12.91 -9.60
C LEU A 337 2.84 12.98 -9.88
N SER A 338 2.39 12.33 -10.95
CA SER A 338 0.98 12.30 -11.32
C SER A 338 0.14 11.62 -10.23
N PHE A 339 0.62 10.53 -9.63
CA PHE A 339 -0.07 9.89 -8.52
C PHE A 339 -0.10 10.77 -7.26
N ALA A 340 0.95 11.54 -6.96
CA ALA A 340 0.95 12.48 -5.84
C ALA A 340 -0.15 13.56 -5.97
N LEU A 341 -0.46 14.01 -7.20
CA LEU A 341 -1.58 14.93 -7.45
C LEU A 341 -2.94 14.27 -7.17
N ILE A 342 -3.09 13.01 -7.56
CA ILE A 342 -4.29 12.20 -7.29
C ILE A 342 -4.45 12.00 -5.77
N LEU A 343 -3.35 11.69 -5.08
CA LEU A 343 -3.33 11.29 -3.67
C LEU A 343 -3.99 12.30 -2.73
N ILE A 344 -3.71 13.61 -2.88
CA ILE A 344 -4.33 14.63 -2.03
C ILE A 344 -5.83 14.68 -2.24
N CYS A 345 -6.29 14.56 -3.48
CA CYS A 345 -7.72 14.52 -3.79
C CYS A 345 -8.37 13.27 -3.19
N LEU A 346 -7.74 12.10 -3.26
CA LEU A 346 -8.26 10.89 -2.64
C LEU A 346 -8.41 11.01 -1.13
N VAL A 347 -7.42 11.61 -0.46
CA VAL A 347 -7.38 11.67 1.01
C VAL A 347 -8.27 12.78 1.56
N ARG A 348 -8.42 13.90 0.84
CA ARG A 348 -9.09 15.10 1.36
C ARG A 348 -10.41 15.44 0.69
N LEU A 349 -10.71 14.89 -0.48
CA LEU A 349 -11.93 15.17 -1.27
C LEU A 349 -12.71 13.88 -1.52
N SER A 350 -13.40 13.38 -0.49
CA SER A 350 -14.16 12.12 -0.55
C SER A 350 -15.34 12.15 -1.51
N ASP A 351 -15.83 13.33 -1.85
CA ASP A 351 -16.91 13.57 -2.80
C ASP A 351 -16.48 13.46 -4.27
N TRP A 352 -15.16 13.55 -4.54
CA TRP A 352 -14.61 13.36 -5.88
C TRP A 352 -14.98 11.97 -6.42
N TRP A 353 -15.47 11.90 -7.67
CA TRP A 353 -16.01 10.68 -8.26
C TRP A 353 -15.01 9.51 -8.22
N LEU A 354 -13.72 9.79 -8.43
CA LEU A 354 -12.67 8.78 -8.38
C LEU A 354 -12.44 8.25 -6.96
N SER A 355 -12.52 9.13 -5.96
CA SER A 355 -12.44 8.73 -4.55
C SER A 355 -13.61 7.81 -4.18
N ARG A 356 -14.82 8.11 -4.67
CA ARG A 356 -16.00 7.25 -4.50
C ARG A 356 -15.83 5.90 -5.20
N PHE A 357 -15.35 5.90 -6.44
CA PHE A 357 -15.10 4.68 -7.22
C PHE A 357 -14.08 3.76 -6.54
N TRP A 358 -12.93 4.29 -6.10
CA TRP A 358 -11.95 3.48 -5.38
C TRP A 358 -12.42 3.09 -3.97
N SER A 359 -13.37 3.82 -3.38
CA SER A 359 -13.98 3.43 -2.11
C SER A 359 -14.98 2.27 -2.20
N LEU A 360 -15.22 1.72 -3.40
CA LEU A 360 -16.11 0.57 -3.57
C LEU A 360 -15.68 -0.62 -2.69
N PRO A 361 -16.62 -1.34 -2.04
CA PRO A 361 -16.31 -2.39 -1.07
C PRO A 361 -15.38 -3.49 -1.61
N GLN A 362 -15.52 -3.84 -2.89
CA GLN A 362 -14.73 -4.86 -3.57
C GLN A 362 -13.25 -4.48 -3.62
N PHE A 363 -12.95 -3.24 -4.03
CA PHE A 363 -11.57 -2.74 -4.07
C PHE A 363 -10.98 -2.58 -2.68
N ARG A 364 -11.78 -2.11 -1.70
CA ARG A 364 -11.32 -2.04 -0.31
C ARG A 364 -10.99 -3.41 0.27
N TRP A 365 -11.80 -4.42 -0.04
CA TRP A 365 -11.55 -5.80 0.40
C TRP A 365 -10.24 -6.34 -0.19
N LEU A 366 -10.03 -6.16 -1.50
CA LEU A 366 -8.75 -6.47 -2.16
C LEU A 366 -7.58 -5.69 -1.56
N GLY A 367 -7.79 -4.41 -1.23
CA GLY A 367 -6.80 -3.56 -0.58
C GLY A 367 -6.32 -4.10 0.77
N ARG A 368 -7.24 -4.62 1.58
CA ARG A 368 -6.88 -5.25 2.87
C ARG A 368 -6.09 -6.54 2.69
N LEU A 369 -6.41 -7.31 1.65
CA LEU A 369 -5.73 -8.56 1.29
C LEU A 369 -4.39 -8.33 0.54
N SER A 370 -4.15 -7.12 0.03
CA SER A 370 -3.04 -6.78 -0.88
C SER A 370 -1.68 -7.31 -0.43
N TYR A 371 -1.35 -7.19 0.86
CA TYR A 371 -0.07 -7.64 1.38
C TYR A 371 0.12 -9.16 1.28
N THR A 372 -0.87 -9.94 1.75
CA THR A 372 -0.76 -11.40 1.70
C THR A 372 -0.79 -11.91 0.25
N LEU A 373 -1.65 -11.34 -0.62
CA LEU A 373 -1.62 -11.65 -2.05
C LEU A 373 -0.25 -11.35 -2.67
N TYR A 374 0.33 -10.20 -2.33
CA TYR A 374 1.64 -9.81 -2.85
C TYR A 374 2.74 -10.78 -2.45
N ILE A 375 2.77 -11.26 -1.21
CA ILE A 375 3.79 -12.22 -0.79
C ILE A 375 3.59 -13.57 -1.48
N TRP A 376 2.35 -14.08 -1.48
CA TRP A 376 2.10 -15.48 -1.75
C TRP A 376 1.86 -15.82 -3.22
N HIS A 377 1.56 -14.86 -4.09
CA HIS A 377 1.24 -15.18 -5.49
C HIS A 377 2.37 -15.85 -6.27
N ALA A 378 3.64 -15.52 -5.97
CA ALA A 378 4.78 -16.08 -6.70
C ALA A 378 4.91 -17.60 -6.52
N LEU A 379 4.49 -18.13 -5.36
CA LEU A 379 4.57 -19.55 -5.04
C LEU A 379 3.81 -20.42 -6.06
N PRO A 380 2.47 -20.30 -6.21
CA PRO A 380 1.76 -21.07 -7.23
C PRO A 380 2.19 -20.69 -8.65
N TYR A 381 2.63 -19.45 -8.89
CA TYR A 381 3.03 -19.03 -10.23
C TYR A 381 4.21 -19.84 -10.75
N ILE A 382 5.25 -19.99 -9.94
CA ILE A 382 6.45 -20.74 -10.31
C ILE A 382 6.11 -22.20 -10.65
N PHE A 383 5.29 -22.87 -9.83
CA PHE A 383 4.92 -24.27 -10.08
C PHE A 383 4.01 -24.45 -11.29
N ILE A 384 2.94 -23.65 -11.39
CA ILE A 384 1.98 -23.76 -12.50
C ILE A 384 2.65 -23.40 -13.82
N PHE A 385 3.50 -22.38 -13.83
CA PHE A 385 4.28 -22.01 -15.00
C PHE A 385 5.17 -23.16 -15.48
N ALA A 386 5.92 -23.79 -14.57
CA ALA A 386 6.77 -24.94 -14.88
C ALA A 386 5.96 -26.16 -15.35
N LEU A 387 4.81 -26.45 -14.72
CA LEU A 387 3.96 -27.60 -15.07
C LEU A 387 3.22 -27.43 -16.40
N MET A 388 2.92 -26.20 -16.79
CA MET A 388 2.15 -25.88 -18.00
C MET A 388 3.04 -25.47 -19.17
N GLY A 389 4.26 -26.02 -19.27
CA GLY A 389 5.13 -25.88 -20.44
C GLY A 389 5.99 -24.61 -20.48
N GLY A 390 6.06 -23.84 -19.39
CA GLY A 390 6.92 -22.66 -19.30
C GLY A 390 6.67 -21.62 -20.40
N ALA A 391 7.75 -20.99 -20.88
CA ALA A 391 7.68 -19.98 -21.92
C ALA A 391 7.34 -20.58 -23.30
N ASP A 392 7.68 -21.86 -23.52
CA ASP A 392 7.51 -22.55 -24.81
C ASP A 392 6.09 -23.11 -25.00
N ALA A 393 5.18 -22.87 -24.05
CA ALA A 393 3.80 -23.33 -24.12
C ALA A 393 3.04 -22.72 -25.30
N SER A 394 2.13 -23.49 -25.93
CA SER A 394 1.29 -22.95 -27.01
C SER A 394 0.42 -21.78 -26.54
N LEU A 395 0.05 -20.87 -27.46
CA LEU A 395 -0.81 -19.71 -27.17
C LEU A 395 -2.08 -20.08 -26.38
N LYS A 396 -2.74 -21.19 -26.75
CA LYS A 396 -3.94 -21.68 -26.06
C LYS A 396 -3.66 -22.00 -24.59
N VAL A 397 -2.53 -22.65 -24.30
CA VAL A 397 -2.12 -23.00 -22.94
C VAL A 397 -1.78 -21.74 -22.15
N GLN A 398 -1.06 -20.78 -22.74
CA GLN A 398 -0.72 -19.52 -22.08
C GLN A 398 -1.99 -18.72 -21.70
N LEU A 399 -2.99 -18.65 -22.59
CA LEU A 399 -4.26 -17.98 -22.32
C LEU A 399 -5.06 -18.66 -21.20
N ILE A 400 -5.11 -20.00 -21.17
CA ILE A 400 -5.79 -20.76 -20.11
C ILE A 400 -5.04 -20.68 -18.78
N ARG A 401 -3.71 -20.61 -18.81
CA ARG A 401 -2.86 -20.56 -17.62
C ARG A 401 -3.09 -19.30 -16.79
N THR A 402 -3.31 -18.15 -17.44
CA THR A 402 -3.49 -16.86 -16.75
C THR A 402 -4.59 -16.86 -15.67
N PRO A 403 -5.86 -17.22 -15.97
CA PRO A 403 -6.90 -17.29 -14.94
C PRO A 403 -6.60 -18.34 -13.87
N ILE A 404 -5.93 -19.45 -14.22
CA ILE A 404 -5.52 -20.49 -13.27
C ILE A 404 -4.48 -19.94 -12.28
N LEU A 405 -3.47 -19.22 -12.77
CA LEU A 405 -2.46 -18.55 -11.95
C LEU A 405 -3.12 -17.62 -10.94
N ILE A 406 -3.98 -16.71 -11.41
CA ILE A 406 -4.70 -15.76 -10.56
C ILE A 406 -5.53 -16.50 -9.51
N ALA A 407 -6.34 -17.49 -9.91
CA ALA A 407 -7.15 -18.28 -8.99
C ALA A 407 -6.28 -18.99 -7.92
N ALA A 408 -5.14 -19.56 -8.32
CA ALA A 408 -4.22 -20.23 -7.41
C ALA A 408 -3.55 -19.25 -6.43
N ALA A 409 -3.21 -18.03 -6.86
CA ALA A 409 -2.72 -16.99 -5.95
C ALA A 409 -3.74 -16.66 -4.86
N PHE A 410 -5.03 -16.54 -5.20
CA PHE A 410 -6.09 -16.37 -4.20
C PHE A 410 -6.25 -17.61 -3.32
N ALA A 411 -6.24 -18.80 -3.90
CA ALA A 411 -6.41 -20.06 -3.17
C ALA A 411 -5.34 -20.27 -2.08
N VAL A 412 -4.09 -19.90 -2.36
CA VAL A 412 -3.00 -19.96 -1.37
C VAL A 412 -3.05 -18.79 -0.39
N SER A 413 -3.40 -17.58 -0.86
CA SER A 413 -3.35 -16.36 -0.05
C SER A 413 -4.48 -16.25 0.96
N LEU A 414 -5.71 -16.68 0.62
CA LEU A 414 -6.87 -16.52 1.50
C LEU A 414 -6.73 -17.29 2.83
N PRO A 415 -6.34 -18.58 2.85
CA PRO A 415 -6.10 -19.30 4.10
C PRO A 415 -5.04 -18.60 4.96
N VAL A 416 -3.93 -18.16 4.37
CA VAL A 416 -2.88 -17.45 5.11
C VAL A 416 -3.39 -16.13 5.70
N TYR A 417 -4.15 -15.37 4.93
CA TYR A 417 -4.73 -14.12 5.39
C TYR A 417 -5.65 -14.32 6.60
N TYR A 418 -6.58 -15.29 6.52
CA TYR A 418 -7.55 -15.52 7.59
C TYR A 418 -6.97 -16.23 8.81
N LEU A 419 -6.07 -17.20 8.61
CA LEU A 419 -5.55 -18.05 9.68
C LEU A 419 -4.30 -17.48 10.36
N VAL A 420 -3.50 -16.70 9.63
CA VAL A 420 -2.21 -16.16 10.12
C VAL A 420 -2.32 -14.66 10.33
N GLU A 421 -2.49 -13.89 9.25
CA GLU A 421 -2.42 -12.42 9.31
C GLU A 421 -3.49 -11.84 10.24
N LEU A 422 -4.77 -12.16 10.00
CA LEU A 422 -5.87 -11.67 10.83
C LEU A 422 -5.86 -12.23 12.25
N ARG A 423 -5.26 -13.40 12.49
CA ARG A 423 -5.13 -13.97 13.84
C ARG A 423 -4.10 -13.20 14.66
N VAL A 424 -2.94 -12.91 14.07
CA VAL A 424 -1.88 -12.12 14.72
C VAL A 424 -2.33 -10.67 14.95
N LEU A 425 -3.01 -10.06 13.97
CA LEU A 425 -3.55 -8.71 14.12
C LEU A 425 -4.63 -8.63 15.21
N ARG A 426 -5.43 -9.68 15.42
CA ARG A 426 -6.38 -9.75 16.55
C ARG A 426 -5.70 -9.84 17.91
N MET A 427 -4.57 -10.56 18.03
CA MET A 427 -3.83 -10.60 19.29
C MET A 427 -3.38 -9.19 19.71
N LYS A 428 -2.99 -8.33 18.76
CA LYS A 428 -2.65 -6.93 19.03
C LYS A 428 -3.83 -6.12 19.59
N LEU A 429 -5.07 -6.39 19.16
CA LEU A 429 -6.27 -5.74 19.72
C LEU A 429 -6.42 -6.02 21.21
N LYS A 430 -6.07 -7.23 21.64
CA LYS A 430 -6.12 -7.66 23.05
C LYS A 430 -5.09 -6.95 23.95
N TYR A 431 -4.03 -6.39 23.37
CA TYR A 431 -2.93 -5.73 24.10
C TYR A 431 -2.76 -4.25 23.71
N SER A 432 -3.71 -3.66 22.98
CA SER A 432 -3.64 -2.26 22.57
C SER A 432 -4.01 -1.35 23.75
N SER A 433 -3.16 -0.37 24.05
CA SER A 433 -3.47 0.70 25.01
C SER A 433 -4.38 1.79 24.40
N GLU A 434 -4.84 1.61 23.16
CA GLU A 434 -5.71 2.55 22.46
C GLU A 434 -7.17 2.24 22.79
N LYS A 435 -7.93 3.27 23.21
CA LYS A 435 -9.35 3.14 23.59
C LYS A 435 -10.24 2.66 22.43
N GLU A 436 -9.85 2.95 21.19
CA GLU A 436 -10.55 2.53 19.97
C GLU A 436 -9.56 1.92 18.99
N VAL A 437 -9.91 0.80 18.37
CA VAL A 437 -9.10 0.20 17.30
C VAL A 437 -9.97 -0.23 16.12
N LEU A 438 -9.44 -0.07 14.92
CA LEU A 438 -10.06 -0.52 13.67
C LEU A 438 -10.09 -2.05 13.58
N ASP A 439 -11.28 -2.63 13.49
CA ASP A 439 -11.43 -4.04 13.13
C ASP A 439 -11.25 -4.20 11.61
N LEU A 440 -10.19 -4.90 11.21
CA LEU A 440 -9.82 -5.12 9.82
C LEU A 440 -10.77 -6.06 9.05
N ARG A 441 -11.65 -6.78 9.76
CA ARG A 441 -12.70 -7.62 9.14
C ARG A 441 -13.88 -6.77 8.68
N THR A 442 -14.38 -5.96 9.60
CA THR A 442 -15.59 -5.15 9.40
C THR A 442 -15.30 -3.75 8.85
N GLY A 443 -14.07 -3.28 8.96
CA GLY A 443 -13.67 -1.92 8.58
C GLY A 443 -14.24 -0.84 9.51
N LYS A 444 -14.70 -1.22 10.71
CA LYS A 444 -15.30 -0.30 11.69
C LYS A 444 -14.37 -0.09 12.88
N MET A 445 -14.47 1.09 13.50
CA MET A 445 -13.81 1.37 14.77
C MET A 445 -14.56 0.63 15.88
N VAL A 446 -13.83 -0.08 16.73
CA VAL A 446 -14.36 -0.83 17.87
C VAL A 446 -13.68 -0.32 19.14
N GLN A 447 -14.46 -0.06 20.19
CA GLN A 447 -13.93 0.31 21.50
C GLN A 447 -13.22 -0.90 22.12
N VAL A 448 -11.98 -0.73 22.56
CA VAL A 448 -11.25 -1.73 23.33
C VAL A 448 -11.54 -1.46 24.80
N ASN A 449 -12.49 -2.19 25.38
CA ASN A 449 -12.67 -2.16 26.82
C ASN A 449 -11.39 -2.71 27.47
N MET A 450 -10.82 -1.96 28.42
CA MET A 450 -9.58 -2.27 29.16
C MET A 450 -9.65 -3.56 30.00
N ALA A 451 -10.72 -4.35 29.84
CA ALA A 451 -10.91 -5.68 30.40
C ALA A 451 -11.18 -6.69 29.27
N GLY A 452 -10.11 -7.20 28.66
CA GLY A 452 -9.92 -8.61 28.29
C GLY A 452 -10.95 -9.39 27.44
N GLN A 453 -12.04 -8.82 26.93
CA GLN A 453 -13.03 -9.56 26.12
C GLN A 453 -13.20 -8.94 24.73
N VAL A 454 -12.42 -9.45 23.77
CA VAL A 454 -12.80 -9.43 22.36
C VAL A 454 -13.40 -10.79 22.06
N ASP A 455 -14.58 -11.07 22.59
CA ASP A 455 -15.41 -12.20 22.18
C ASP A 455 -16.87 -11.76 22.21
N GLN A 456 -17.38 -11.43 21.02
CA GLN A 456 -18.73 -11.70 20.49
C GLN A 456 -19.05 -10.70 19.38
N ILE A 457 -18.57 -10.99 18.17
CA ILE A 457 -19.32 -10.62 16.97
C ILE A 457 -20.06 -11.90 16.58
N LYS A 458 -21.25 -12.09 17.15
CA LYS A 458 -22.19 -13.08 16.61
C LYS A 458 -22.48 -12.66 15.16
N SER A 459 -22.41 -13.65 14.27
CA SER A 459 -23.02 -13.64 12.95
C SER A 459 -24.40 -12.97 12.99
N PRO A 460 -24.84 -12.22 11.96
CA PRO A 460 -26.18 -11.66 11.96
C PRO A 460 -27.19 -12.79 12.11
N ASP A 461 -27.89 -12.77 13.25
CA ASP A 461 -28.97 -13.70 13.52
C ASP A 461 -30.05 -13.52 12.46
N ARG A 462 -30.53 -14.66 11.98
CA ARG A 462 -31.53 -14.83 10.92
C ARG A 462 -32.96 -14.52 11.42
N THR A 463 -33.09 -13.60 12.37
CA THR A 463 -34.30 -13.46 13.22
C THR A 463 -34.81 -12.01 13.31
N LEU A 464 -34.53 -11.19 12.30
CA LEU A 464 -35.17 -9.88 12.11
C LEU A 464 -35.79 -9.76 10.71
N ALA A 465 -36.33 -10.87 10.19
CA ALA A 465 -37.11 -10.92 8.95
C ALA A 465 -38.54 -11.45 9.17
N ALA A 466 -39.07 -11.35 10.39
CA ALA A 466 -40.41 -11.83 10.74
C ALA A 466 -41.26 -10.83 11.55
N GLU A 467 -40.84 -9.58 11.71
CA GLU A 467 -41.64 -8.53 12.38
C GLU A 467 -41.95 -7.32 11.49
N GLU A 468 -41.73 -7.42 10.18
CA GLU A 468 -41.99 -6.33 9.22
C GLU A 468 -42.89 -6.76 8.04
N THR A 469 -43.83 -7.66 8.29
CA THR A 469 -45.01 -7.84 7.42
C THR A 469 -46.25 -7.55 8.26
N GLY A 470 -46.72 -6.31 8.20
CA GLY A 470 -48.03 -5.92 8.70
C GLY A 470 -49.12 -6.60 7.89
N GLU A 471 -49.53 -7.79 8.32
CA GLU A 471 -50.79 -8.42 7.93
C GLU A 471 -51.68 -8.52 9.16
N VAL A 472 -52.80 -7.80 9.10
CA VAL A 472 -53.89 -7.85 10.07
C VAL A 472 -54.51 -9.26 10.01
N PRO A 473 -54.61 -10.01 11.11
CA PRO A 473 -55.27 -11.31 11.09
C PRO A 473 -56.79 -11.12 10.91
N PRO A 474 -57.46 -11.94 10.07
CA PRO A 474 -58.90 -11.83 9.86
C PRO A 474 -59.64 -12.31 11.11
N SER A 475 -60.63 -11.52 11.53
CA SER A 475 -61.59 -11.89 12.58
C SER A 475 -62.41 -13.10 12.14
N SER A 476 -62.25 -14.24 12.79
CA SER A 476 -63.18 -15.37 12.68
C SER A 476 -64.46 -15.07 13.48
N PRO A 477 -65.65 -15.32 12.91
CA PRO A 477 -66.93 -15.08 13.57
C PRO A 477 -67.24 -16.18 14.59
N GLN A 478 -67.83 -15.83 15.73
CA GLN A 478 -68.40 -16.83 16.63
C GLN A 478 -69.65 -17.47 15.99
N PRO A 479 -69.82 -18.80 16.11
CA PRO A 479 -71.02 -19.47 15.65
C PRO A 479 -72.11 -19.42 16.71
N SER A 480 -73.36 -19.34 16.25
CA SER A 480 -74.38 -20.27 16.74
C SER A 480 -74.20 -21.61 16.03
#